data_AF-A0A8T3ACE7-F1
#
_entry.id   AF-A0A8T3ACE7-F1
#
_cell.length_a   1.000
_cell.length_b   1.000
_cell.length_c   1.000
_cell.angle_alpha   90.00
_cell.angle_beta   90.00
_cell.angle_gamma   90.00
#
_symmetry.space_group_name_H-M   'P 1'
#
loop_
_entity.id
_entity.type
_entity.pdbx_description
1 polymer ?
#
loop_
_entity_poly.entity_id
_entity_poly.type
_entity_poly.pdbx_seq_one_letter_code
_entity_poly.pdbx_strand_id
1 'polypeptide(L)'
;MHLASGCYTRYFSLRSPTFSSAAASFASILYCNREIAFHARTGDVVSAQRVFNSIPSPTIISWNSLLAAFSKSPGKLKDALNLFDRIPKPDVISFNTLLSCHFINSDLLGARHLFYSMLVKDATSWNTMVSGLACHGLINEARELFLSMPEKNYVSWNAIVSGFLQVGDLHSAWQYFSQAPDKNDIVLLTAMIAGFMSAGMIERAWEIFDTMHVRNSVTWNAMIAGLVENGQAEEGLNLFRIMISAKEVQPNPSTLSSSLLACSNLSALESGRQIHQWVSKFPMSINRSVGTSLLSMYSKCGDLESACKLFEEMPVKDVISWNAMISGYAQHGHGDRAINLFGSMTDGGLTPNRVTFVALLTACIHAGLVDLGMRYFESMEEDYGVKPCAEHYSCVVDLLCRAGLLKKAVDFIHSVPFKPHPSTFGTLLNASRIYKNKTFAEFAARKLVELEPRNAGPYVQLANVYASMNRWDDVARVRKWMKENLAVKMPGYSWIEVGGAVHEFRSGDRLHPYLELIHKKLNELWKRMKEAGYVPDLDFALHNVGDEQKEMMLMKHGEKLAIAFALISTSPGTPVRVFKNLRVCGDCHHAIKYISIIERREIILRDNARFHHFTNGKCTCGDYW
;
A
#
# COMPACT_ATOMS: atom_id res chain seq x y z
N MET A 1 -43.53 -6.45 19.07
CA MET A 1 -44.81 -5.75 19.35
C MET A 1 -44.60 -4.31 18.91
N HIS A 2 -45.31 -3.89 17.85
CA HIS A 2 -45.62 -2.52 17.34
C HIS A 2 -44.63 -1.36 17.57
N LEU A 3 -44.41 -0.38 16.68
CA LEU A 3 -44.83 0.01 15.32
C LEU A 3 -44.04 1.32 15.09
N ALA A 4 -43.29 1.47 14.00
CA ALA A 4 -42.85 2.78 13.52
C ALA A 4 -42.37 2.68 12.05
N SER A 5 -43.32 2.38 11.17
CA SER A 5 -43.20 2.58 9.72
C SER A 5 -44.26 3.60 9.33
N GLY A 6 -43.87 4.78 8.86
CA GLY A 6 -44.83 5.74 8.33
C GLY A 6 -44.33 7.18 8.28
N CYS A 7 -43.60 7.53 7.23
CA CYS A 7 -43.62 8.89 6.71
C CYS A 7 -43.10 8.86 5.28
N TYR A 8 -44.00 8.90 4.30
CA TYR A 8 -43.88 9.58 2.99
C TYR A 8 -45.12 9.23 2.16
N THR A 9 -46.25 9.84 2.52
CA THR A 9 -47.43 9.91 1.63
C THR A 9 -48.23 11.13 2.03
N ARG A 10 -48.02 12.24 1.33
CA ARG A 10 -48.97 13.34 1.14
C ARG A 10 -48.31 14.39 0.27
N TYR A 11 -48.69 14.42 -1.00
CA TYR A 11 -49.11 15.61 -1.75
C TYR A 11 -49.36 15.17 -3.18
N PHE A 12 -50.65 15.05 -3.55
CA PHE A 12 -51.26 15.62 -4.76
C PHE A 12 -52.69 15.11 -4.87
N SER A 13 -53.64 15.83 -4.26
CA SER A 13 -55.01 15.85 -4.76
C SER A 13 -55.07 16.88 -5.89
N LEU A 14 -55.04 16.41 -7.13
CA LEU A 14 -55.51 17.18 -8.27
C LEU A 14 -56.41 16.29 -9.11
N ARG A 15 -57.54 16.88 -9.48
CA ARG A 15 -58.62 16.35 -10.30
C ARG A 15 -58.11 15.47 -11.44
N SER A 16 -58.77 14.33 -11.60
CA SER A 16 -58.68 13.42 -12.72
C SER A 16 -58.66 14.13 -14.08
N PRO A 17 -57.58 13.99 -14.89
CA PRO A 17 -57.73 13.80 -16.31
C PRO A 17 -57.96 12.31 -16.53
N THR A 18 -58.92 11.94 -17.35
CA THR A 18 -59.04 10.58 -17.89
C THR A 18 -57.75 10.24 -18.65
N PHE A 19 -56.78 9.64 -17.96
CA PHE A 19 -55.62 9.04 -18.60
C PHE A 19 -56.06 7.73 -19.25
N SER A 20 -55.81 7.59 -20.54
CA SER A 20 -56.09 6.34 -21.25
C SER A 20 -55.32 5.16 -20.63
N SER A 21 -55.85 3.94 -20.73
CA SER A 21 -55.21 2.71 -20.22
C SER A 21 -53.77 2.51 -20.72
N ALA A 22 -53.41 3.13 -21.84
CA ALA A 22 -52.05 3.13 -22.39
C ALA A 22 -51.05 3.95 -21.54
N ALA A 23 -51.48 5.05 -20.92
CA ALA A 23 -50.60 5.91 -20.13
C ALA A 23 -50.20 5.26 -18.79
N ALA A 24 -51.12 4.53 -18.16
CA ALA A 24 -50.84 3.75 -16.95
C ALA A 24 -49.89 2.57 -17.22
N SER A 25 -50.06 1.89 -18.36
CA SER A 25 -49.15 0.84 -18.83
C SER A 25 -47.74 1.37 -19.12
N PHE A 26 -47.62 2.54 -19.76
CA PHE A 26 -46.34 3.18 -20.05
C PHE A 26 -45.57 3.63 -18.80
N ALA A 27 -46.26 4.23 -17.82
CA ALA A 27 -45.68 4.60 -16.54
C ALA A 27 -45.15 3.38 -15.76
N SER A 28 -45.84 2.24 -15.87
CA SER A 28 -45.40 0.96 -15.28
C SER A 28 -44.10 0.45 -15.92
N ILE A 29 -43.93 0.56 -17.24
CA ILE A 29 -42.70 0.10 -17.93
C ILE A 29 -41.50 0.98 -17.55
N LEU A 30 -41.69 2.30 -17.44
CA LEU A 30 -40.66 3.23 -16.98
C LEU A 30 -40.17 2.92 -15.56
N TYR A 31 -41.10 2.56 -14.66
CA TYR A 31 -40.76 2.12 -13.32
C TYR A 31 -39.95 0.81 -13.34
N CYS A 32 -40.42 -0.21 -14.07
CA CYS A 32 -39.70 -1.48 -14.23
C CYS A 32 -38.29 -1.28 -14.81
N ASN A 33 -38.12 -0.39 -15.80
CA ASN A 33 -36.79 -0.10 -16.37
C ASN A 33 -35.84 0.56 -15.36
N ARG A 34 -36.35 1.42 -14.46
CA ARG A 34 -35.54 2.00 -13.38
C ARG A 34 -35.12 0.96 -12.35
N GLU A 35 -36.01 0.03 -12.00
CA GLU A 35 -35.71 -1.09 -11.12
C GLU A 35 -34.69 -2.06 -11.74
N ILE A 36 -34.83 -2.40 -13.03
CA ILE A 36 -33.84 -3.21 -13.76
C ILE A 36 -32.48 -2.49 -13.75
N ALA A 37 -32.45 -1.19 -14.05
CA ALA A 37 -31.20 -0.42 -14.02
C ALA A 37 -30.59 -0.30 -12.61
N PHE A 38 -31.42 -0.28 -11.57
CA PHE A 38 -30.97 -0.31 -10.18
C PHE A 38 -30.30 -1.65 -9.86
N HIS A 39 -30.98 -2.77 -10.11
CA HIS A 39 -30.43 -4.12 -9.93
C HIS A 39 -29.18 -4.35 -10.80
N ALA A 40 -29.15 -3.81 -12.02
CA ALA A 40 -27.97 -3.83 -12.89
C ALA A 40 -26.78 -3.08 -12.29
N ARG A 41 -27.00 -1.95 -11.59
CA ARG A 41 -25.95 -1.21 -10.90
C ARG A 41 -25.41 -1.96 -9.67
N THR A 42 -26.25 -2.74 -9.01
CA THR A 42 -25.85 -3.53 -7.82
C THR A 42 -25.30 -4.92 -8.19
N GLY A 43 -25.26 -5.29 -9.47
CA GLY A 43 -24.80 -6.60 -9.94
C GLY A 43 -25.79 -7.74 -9.68
N ASP A 44 -27.04 -7.44 -9.30
CA ASP A 44 -28.08 -8.44 -9.05
C ASP A 44 -28.84 -8.77 -10.34
N VAL A 45 -28.21 -9.58 -11.18
CA VAL A 45 -28.76 -10.00 -12.48
C VAL A 45 -30.06 -10.80 -12.31
N VAL A 46 -30.21 -11.55 -11.21
CA VAL A 46 -31.38 -12.39 -10.97
C VAL A 46 -32.62 -11.55 -10.71
N SER A 47 -32.50 -10.53 -9.84
CA SER A 47 -33.59 -9.59 -9.60
C SER A 47 -33.90 -8.75 -10.84
N ALA A 48 -32.87 -8.30 -11.58
CA ALA A 48 -33.05 -7.60 -12.85
C ALA A 48 -33.85 -8.45 -13.86
N GLN A 49 -33.52 -9.73 -14.01
CA GLN A 49 -34.24 -10.65 -14.89
C GLN A 49 -35.69 -10.89 -14.43
N ARG A 50 -35.91 -11.00 -13.12
CA ARG A 50 -37.26 -11.17 -12.56
C ARG A 50 -38.16 -9.98 -12.88
N VAL A 51 -37.65 -8.76 -12.70
CA VAL A 51 -38.37 -7.54 -13.04
C VAL A 51 -38.62 -7.46 -14.54
N PHE A 52 -37.64 -7.81 -15.37
CA PHE A 52 -37.80 -7.84 -16.83
C PHE A 52 -38.91 -8.81 -17.27
N ASN A 53 -38.96 -10.02 -16.71
CA ASN A 53 -39.96 -11.02 -17.05
C ASN A 53 -41.39 -10.62 -16.65
N SER A 54 -41.54 -9.65 -15.74
CA SER A 54 -42.85 -9.10 -15.35
C SER A 54 -43.41 -8.07 -16.36
N ILE A 55 -42.60 -7.64 -17.34
CA ILE A 55 -43.01 -6.65 -18.35
C ILE A 55 -43.77 -7.38 -19.48
N PRO A 56 -45.06 -7.08 -19.73
CA PRO A 56 -45.86 -7.78 -20.73
C PRO A 56 -45.37 -7.58 -22.18
N SER A 57 -44.80 -6.41 -22.48
CA SER A 57 -44.23 -6.08 -23.80
C SER A 57 -42.95 -5.27 -23.60
N PRO A 58 -41.78 -5.93 -23.49
CA PRO A 58 -40.51 -5.25 -23.27
C PRO A 58 -40.14 -4.34 -24.44
N THR A 59 -39.69 -3.12 -24.10
CA THR A 59 -39.16 -2.16 -25.07
C THR A 59 -37.66 -2.36 -25.29
N ILE A 60 -37.09 -1.77 -26.34
CA ILE A 60 -35.64 -1.78 -26.55
C ILE A 60 -34.86 -1.25 -25.33
N ILE A 61 -35.40 -0.26 -24.61
CA ILE A 61 -34.82 0.27 -23.37
C ILE A 61 -34.82 -0.78 -22.25
N SER A 62 -35.88 -1.58 -22.16
CA SER A 62 -35.98 -2.69 -21.21
C SER A 62 -34.93 -3.76 -21.51
N TRP A 63 -34.77 -4.12 -22.79
CA TRP A 63 -33.75 -5.06 -23.25
C TRP A 63 -32.33 -4.53 -22.97
N ASN A 64 -32.04 -3.28 -23.31
CA ASN A 64 -30.74 -2.64 -23.06
C ASN A 64 -30.42 -2.56 -21.56
N SER A 65 -31.41 -2.27 -20.72
CA SER A 65 -31.23 -2.22 -19.26
C SER A 65 -30.89 -3.60 -18.69
N LEU A 66 -31.55 -4.66 -19.19
CA LEU A 66 -31.25 -6.03 -18.80
C LEU A 66 -29.88 -6.48 -19.34
N LEU A 67 -29.58 -6.19 -20.61
CA LEU A 67 -28.27 -6.48 -21.22
C LEU A 67 -27.13 -5.80 -20.47
N ALA A 68 -27.33 -4.58 -20.00
CA ALA A 68 -26.37 -3.87 -19.16
C ALA A 68 -26.14 -4.53 -17.79
N ALA A 69 -27.13 -5.27 -17.25
CA ALA A 69 -26.96 -6.06 -16.03
C ALA A 69 -26.04 -7.26 -16.28
N PHE A 70 -26.26 -7.97 -17.38
CA PHE A 70 -25.42 -9.10 -17.79
C PHE A 70 -24.00 -8.65 -18.18
N SER A 71 -23.86 -7.51 -18.87
CA SER A 71 -22.55 -7.04 -19.36
C SER A 71 -21.58 -6.66 -18.25
N LYS A 72 -22.09 -6.12 -17.14
CA LYS A 72 -21.29 -5.73 -15.97
C LYS A 72 -20.86 -6.91 -15.09
N SER A 73 -21.40 -8.10 -15.33
CA SER A 73 -21.11 -9.30 -14.53
C SER A 73 -20.01 -10.13 -15.20
N PRO A 74 -18.83 -10.30 -14.57
CA PRO A 74 -17.75 -11.11 -15.13
C PRO A 74 -18.20 -12.56 -15.41
N GLY A 75 -17.75 -13.15 -16.51
CA GLY A 75 -18.04 -14.55 -16.87
C GLY A 75 -19.42 -14.79 -17.47
N LYS A 76 -20.20 -13.73 -17.76
CA LYS A 76 -21.57 -13.82 -18.31
C LYS A 76 -21.68 -13.49 -19.80
N LEU A 77 -20.56 -13.49 -20.53
CA LEU A 77 -20.55 -13.15 -21.97
C LEU A 77 -21.51 -14.02 -22.79
N LYS A 78 -21.56 -15.33 -22.55
CA LYS A 78 -22.48 -16.24 -23.27
C LYS A 78 -23.95 -15.92 -23.02
N ASP A 79 -24.29 -15.58 -21.78
CA ASP A 79 -25.66 -15.20 -21.41
C ASP A 79 -26.04 -13.85 -22.04
N ALA A 80 -25.10 -12.90 -22.09
CA ALA A 80 -25.29 -11.61 -22.75
C ALA A 80 -25.48 -11.75 -24.27
N LEU A 81 -24.70 -12.61 -24.94
CA LEU A 81 -24.85 -12.92 -26.37
C LEU A 81 -26.23 -13.54 -26.65
N ASN A 82 -26.62 -14.56 -25.87
CA ASN A 82 -27.94 -15.18 -25.99
C ASN A 82 -29.09 -14.18 -25.78
N LEU A 83 -28.91 -13.20 -24.90
CA LEU A 83 -29.88 -12.15 -24.66
C LEU A 83 -29.93 -11.17 -25.84
N PHE A 84 -28.78 -10.81 -26.39
CA PHE A 84 -28.66 -9.92 -27.54
C PHE A 84 -29.37 -10.48 -28.77
N ASP A 85 -29.21 -11.78 -29.05
CA ASP A 85 -29.87 -12.47 -30.17
C ASP A 85 -31.41 -12.47 -30.06
N ARG A 86 -31.96 -12.29 -28.85
CA ARG A 86 -33.41 -12.20 -28.61
C ARG A 86 -33.96 -10.78 -28.77
N ILE A 87 -33.11 -9.77 -28.91
CA ILE A 87 -33.54 -8.38 -29.09
C ILE A 87 -34.13 -8.25 -30.50
N PRO A 88 -35.42 -7.88 -30.65
CA PRO A 88 -36.09 -7.91 -31.97
C PRO A 88 -35.44 -7.00 -33.02
N LYS A 89 -34.94 -5.84 -32.61
CA LYS A 89 -34.15 -4.90 -33.42
C LYS A 89 -33.11 -4.24 -32.51
N PRO A 90 -31.87 -4.75 -32.47
CA PRO A 90 -30.80 -4.12 -31.70
C PRO A 90 -30.48 -2.73 -32.25
N ASP A 91 -30.35 -1.76 -31.33
CA ASP A 91 -29.93 -0.40 -31.63
C ASP A 91 -28.45 -0.20 -31.26
N VAL A 92 -27.89 0.99 -31.56
CA VAL A 92 -26.47 1.27 -31.29
C VAL A 92 -26.12 1.12 -29.80
N ILE A 93 -27.07 1.38 -28.90
CA ILE A 93 -26.91 1.22 -27.45
C ILE A 93 -26.77 -0.27 -27.08
N SER A 94 -27.57 -1.13 -27.72
CA SER A 94 -27.47 -2.60 -27.58
C SER A 94 -26.04 -3.06 -27.94
N PHE A 95 -25.54 -2.62 -29.10
CA PHE A 95 -24.20 -2.97 -29.58
C PHE A 95 -23.09 -2.41 -28.67
N ASN A 96 -23.17 -1.16 -28.23
CA ASN A 96 -22.19 -0.56 -27.32
C ASN A 96 -22.13 -1.28 -25.96
N THR A 97 -23.29 -1.73 -25.48
CA THR A 97 -23.40 -2.51 -24.23
C THR A 97 -22.74 -3.88 -24.38
N LEU A 98 -22.95 -4.54 -25.52
CA LEU A 98 -22.31 -5.83 -25.81
C LEU A 98 -20.81 -5.68 -26.07
N LEU A 99 -20.38 -4.61 -26.76
CA LEU A 99 -18.97 -4.29 -26.98
C LEU A 99 -18.22 -4.11 -25.65
N SER A 100 -18.83 -3.39 -24.70
CA SER A 100 -18.30 -3.28 -23.34
C SER A 100 -18.22 -4.64 -22.63
N CYS A 101 -19.19 -5.53 -22.85
CA CYS A 101 -19.19 -6.89 -22.31
C CYS A 101 -18.00 -7.72 -22.81
N HIS A 102 -17.70 -7.65 -24.12
CA HIS A 102 -16.54 -8.33 -24.69
C HIS A 102 -15.23 -7.87 -24.03
N PHE A 103 -15.04 -6.56 -23.85
CA PHE A 103 -13.86 -6.04 -23.15
C PHE A 103 -13.80 -6.45 -21.67
N ILE A 104 -14.92 -6.44 -20.94
CA ILE A 104 -14.95 -6.90 -19.53
C ILE A 104 -14.54 -8.38 -19.41
N ASN A 105 -14.82 -9.19 -20.42
CA ASN A 105 -14.45 -10.61 -20.47
C ASN A 105 -13.16 -10.87 -21.26
N SER A 106 -12.39 -9.82 -21.58
CA SER A 106 -11.14 -9.88 -22.35
C SER A 106 -11.25 -10.58 -23.71
N ASP A 107 -12.44 -10.62 -24.31
CA ASP A 107 -12.68 -11.15 -25.66
C ASP A 107 -12.44 -10.09 -26.73
N LEU A 108 -11.16 -9.84 -27.01
CA LEU A 108 -10.73 -8.81 -27.96
C LEU A 108 -11.14 -9.14 -29.41
N LEU A 109 -11.20 -10.42 -29.78
CA LEU A 109 -11.59 -10.83 -31.13
C LEU A 109 -13.08 -10.62 -31.36
N GLY A 110 -13.93 -11.02 -30.40
CA GLY A 110 -15.36 -10.76 -30.43
C GLY A 110 -15.67 -9.26 -30.45
N ALA A 111 -14.97 -8.46 -29.64
CA ALA A 111 -15.10 -7.00 -29.65
C ALA A 111 -14.83 -6.39 -31.04
N ARG A 112 -13.72 -6.78 -31.69
CA ARG A 112 -13.39 -6.32 -33.05
C ARG A 112 -14.46 -6.73 -34.06
N HIS A 113 -14.83 -8.00 -34.07
CA HIS A 113 -15.84 -8.50 -35.01
C HIS A 113 -17.16 -7.75 -34.85
N LEU A 114 -17.62 -7.57 -33.61
CA LEU A 114 -18.83 -6.83 -33.31
C LEU A 114 -18.74 -5.38 -33.80
N PHE A 115 -17.66 -4.68 -33.46
CA PHE A 115 -17.45 -3.29 -33.86
C PHE A 115 -17.48 -3.12 -35.39
N TYR A 116 -16.74 -3.93 -36.14
CA TYR A 116 -16.74 -3.84 -37.60
C TYR A 116 -18.07 -4.25 -38.23
N SER A 117 -18.84 -5.13 -37.60
CA SER A 117 -20.19 -5.53 -38.07
C SER A 117 -21.27 -4.44 -37.89
N MET A 118 -21.04 -3.44 -37.03
CA MET A 118 -22.01 -2.36 -36.79
C MET A 118 -22.20 -1.48 -38.03
N LEU A 119 -23.43 -1.43 -38.56
CA LEU A 119 -23.79 -0.59 -39.70
C LEU A 119 -23.68 0.92 -39.41
N VAL A 120 -24.02 1.32 -38.17
CA VAL A 120 -23.94 2.70 -37.69
C VAL A 120 -23.12 2.71 -36.41
N LYS A 121 -22.13 3.61 -36.35
CA LYS A 121 -21.25 3.80 -35.19
C LYS A 121 -21.38 5.23 -34.72
N ASP A 122 -21.72 5.40 -33.45
CA ASP A 122 -21.73 6.71 -32.79
C ASP A 122 -20.42 6.94 -32.03
N ALA A 123 -20.23 8.14 -31.48
CA ALA A 123 -19.04 8.48 -30.71
C ALA A 123 -18.81 7.51 -29.53
N THR A 124 -19.88 7.00 -28.90
CA THR A 124 -19.79 5.99 -27.84
C THR A 124 -19.20 4.69 -28.33
N SER A 125 -19.61 4.21 -29.51
CA SER A 125 -19.07 2.99 -30.14
C SER A 125 -17.55 3.08 -30.29
N TRP A 126 -17.07 4.19 -30.84
CA TRP A 126 -15.64 4.45 -31.03
C TRP A 126 -14.90 4.60 -29.70
N ASN A 127 -15.46 5.35 -28.75
CA ASN A 127 -14.88 5.56 -27.43
C ASN A 127 -14.71 4.24 -26.66
N THR A 128 -15.73 3.38 -26.66
CA THR A 128 -15.67 2.05 -26.03
C THR A 128 -14.57 1.20 -26.66
N MET A 129 -14.38 1.28 -27.99
CA MET A 129 -13.31 0.55 -28.67
C MET A 129 -11.92 1.08 -28.29
N VAL A 130 -11.70 2.40 -28.34
CA VAL A 130 -10.42 3.03 -27.98
C VAL A 130 -10.07 2.76 -26.51
N SER A 131 -10.99 3.02 -25.58
CA SER A 131 -10.76 2.75 -24.15
C SER A 131 -10.54 1.26 -23.88
N GLY A 132 -11.33 0.39 -24.52
CA GLY A 132 -11.21 -1.05 -24.34
C GLY A 132 -9.85 -1.58 -24.78
N LEU A 133 -9.37 -1.18 -25.96
CA LEU A 133 -8.04 -1.57 -26.45
C LEU A 133 -6.90 -0.98 -25.61
N ALA A 134 -7.02 0.30 -25.24
CA ALA A 134 -6.05 0.97 -24.38
C ALA A 134 -5.88 0.25 -23.03
N CYS A 135 -6.99 -0.06 -22.33
CA CYS A 135 -6.98 -0.77 -21.05
C CYS A 135 -6.42 -2.20 -21.14
N HIS A 136 -6.42 -2.81 -22.33
CA HIS A 136 -5.83 -4.13 -22.58
C HIS A 136 -4.40 -4.05 -23.14
N GLY A 137 -3.77 -2.86 -23.11
CA GLY A 137 -2.37 -2.66 -23.52
C GLY A 137 -2.14 -2.55 -25.03
N LEU A 138 -3.19 -2.58 -25.85
CA LEU A 138 -3.10 -2.45 -27.31
C LEU A 138 -3.14 -0.98 -27.76
N ILE A 139 -2.23 -0.17 -27.20
CA ILE A 139 -2.24 1.28 -27.36
C ILE A 139 -2.04 1.75 -28.81
N ASN A 140 -1.25 1.01 -29.61
CA ASN A 140 -1.01 1.36 -31.01
C ASN A 140 -2.28 1.21 -31.85
N GLU A 141 -3.05 0.14 -31.65
CA GLU A 141 -4.33 -0.09 -32.32
C GLU A 141 -5.37 0.93 -31.83
N ALA A 142 -5.40 1.21 -30.53
CA ALA A 142 -6.24 2.27 -29.96
C ALA A 142 -5.93 3.63 -30.58
N ARG A 143 -4.66 3.95 -30.82
CA ARG A 143 -4.21 5.18 -31.50
C ARG A 143 -4.69 5.23 -32.94
N GLU A 144 -4.54 4.15 -33.71
CA GLU A 144 -5.00 4.09 -35.09
C GLU A 144 -6.51 4.30 -35.20
N LEU A 145 -7.27 3.63 -34.33
CA LEU A 145 -8.72 3.82 -34.25
C LEU A 145 -9.07 5.24 -33.86
N PHE A 146 -8.41 5.80 -32.83
CA PHE A 146 -8.60 7.19 -32.42
C PHE A 146 -8.37 8.16 -33.59
N LEU A 147 -7.29 8.01 -34.34
CA LEU A 147 -7.00 8.85 -35.50
C LEU A 147 -8.10 8.73 -36.57
N SER A 148 -8.61 7.52 -36.82
CA SER A 148 -9.70 7.25 -37.77
C SER A 148 -11.09 7.73 -37.32
N MET A 149 -11.27 8.09 -36.04
CA MET A 149 -12.56 8.56 -35.52
C MET A 149 -13.04 9.81 -36.28
N PRO A 150 -14.28 9.81 -36.84
CA PRO A 150 -14.83 10.95 -37.57
C PRO A 150 -14.96 12.20 -36.70
N GLU A 151 -15.43 12.02 -35.46
CA GLU A 151 -15.53 13.07 -34.44
C GLU A 151 -14.84 12.61 -33.16
N LYS A 152 -14.03 13.50 -32.59
CA LYS A 152 -13.30 13.27 -31.34
C LYS A 152 -13.86 14.20 -30.28
N ASN A 153 -14.38 13.64 -29.19
CA ASN A 153 -14.88 14.38 -28.03
C ASN A 153 -13.95 14.20 -26.82
N TYR A 154 -14.23 14.89 -25.71
CA TYR A 154 -13.41 14.81 -24.50
C TYR A 154 -13.18 13.37 -24.01
N VAL A 155 -14.18 12.48 -24.12
CA VAL A 155 -14.04 11.06 -23.75
C VAL A 155 -12.98 10.36 -24.60
N SER A 156 -12.97 10.59 -25.92
CA SER A 156 -11.96 10.00 -26.82
C SER A 156 -10.54 10.47 -26.48
N TRP A 157 -10.36 11.76 -26.19
CA TRP A 157 -9.07 12.34 -25.80
C TRP A 157 -8.60 11.80 -24.44
N ASN A 158 -9.52 11.71 -23.47
CA ASN A 158 -9.21 11.16 -22.15
C ASN A 158 -8.82 9.69 -22.22
N ALA A 159 -9.49 8.91 -23.07
CA ALA A 159 -9.19 7.50 -23.29
C ALA A 159 -7.79 7.29 -23.86
N ILE A 160 -7.42 8.03 -24.92
CA ILE A 160 -6.11 7.84 -25.56
C ILE A 160 -4.96 8.30 -24.65
N VAL A 161 -5.11 9.43 -23.95
CA VAL A 161 -4.11 9.91 -22.99
C VAL A 161 -3.96 8.93 -21.83
N SER A 162 -5.06 8.49 -21.22
CA SER A 162 -5.02 7.50 -20.14
C SER A 162 -4.39 6.18 -20.60
N GLY A 163 -4.64 5.76 -21.84
CA GLY A 163 -4.03 4.58 -22.43
C GLY A 163 -2.51 4.68 -22.53
N PHE A 164 -1.99 5.82 -23.01
CA PHE A 164 -0.54 6.05 -23.07
C PHE A 164 0.09 6.10 -21.67
N LEU A 165 -0.60 6.70 -20.69
CA LEU A 165 -0.13 6.72 -19.31
C LEU A 165 -0.09 5.33 -18.68
N GLN A 166 -1.08 4.47 -18.96
CA GLN A 166 -1.12 3.08 -18.46
C GLN A 166 0.05 2.23 -18.96
N VAL A 167 0.52 2.46 -20.19
CA VAL A 167 1.70 1.78 -20.75
C VAL A 167 3.02 2.48 -20.37
N GLY A 168 2.96 3.59 -19.64
CA GLY A 168 4.13 4.38 -19.20
C GLY A 168 4.73 5.29 -20.27
N ASP A 169 4.08 5.48 -21.42
CA ASP A 169 4.53 6.40 -22.47
C ASP A 169 4.04 7.84 -22.19
N LEU A 170 4.73 8.49 -21.26
CA LEU A 170 4.42 9.85 -20.83
C LEU A 170 4.62 10.89 -21.95
N HIS A 171 5.51 10.62 -22.91
CA HIS A 171 5.78 11.54 -24.01
C HIS A 171 4.60 11.62 -24.97
N SER A 172 4.10 10.47 -25.43
CA SER A 172 2.91 10.43 -26.28
C SER A 172 1.69 10.94 -25.52
N ALA A 173 1.53 10.59 -24.25
CA ALA A 173 0.44 11.11 -23.42
C ALA A 173 0.44 12.65 -23.39
N TRP A 174 1.60 13.28 -23.15
CA TRP A 174 1.74 14.74 -23.15
C TRP A 174 1.47 15.36 -24.53
N GLN A 175 1.89 14.69 -25.60
CA GLN A 175 1.65 15.15 -26.97
C GLN A 175 0.14 15.20 -27.28
N TYR A 176 -0.61 14.14 -26.95
CA TYR A 176 -2.06 14.11 -27.15
C TYR A 176 -2.78 15.07 -26.20
N PHE A 177 -2.34 15.18 -24.95
CA PHE A 177 -2.84 16.18 -24.00
C PHE A 177 -2.72 17.61 -24.54
N SER A 178 -1.56 17.96 -25.10
CA SER A 178 -1.28 19.30 -25.64
C SER A 178 -2.13 19.65 -26.86
N GLN A 179 -2.58 18.64 -27.61
CA GLN A 179 -3.46 18.78 -28.79
C GLN A 179 -4.95 18.75 -28.44
N ALA A 180 -5.31 18.39 -27.22
CA ALA A 180 -6.70 18.31 -26.80
C ALA A 180 -7.38 19.69 -26.92
N PRO A 181 -8.61 19.79 -27.48
CA PRO A 181 -9.30 21.06 -27.68
C PRO A 181 -9.57 21.81 -26.37
N ASP A 182 -9.98 21.07 -25.33
CA ASP A 182 -10.19 21.59 -23.98
C ASP A 182 -9.18 20.95 -23.03
N LYS A 183 -8.11 21.69 -22.74
CA LYS A 183 -7.07 21.29 -21.80
C LYS A 183 -7.48 21.47 -20.35
N ASN A 184 -8.59 22.17 -20.09
CA ASN A 184 -9.10 22.41 -18.74
C ASN A 184 -10.07 21.33 -18.27
N ASP A 185 -10.28 20.28 -19.07
CA ASP A 185 -11.09 19.13 -18.66
C ASP A 185 -10.51 18.46 -17.41
N ILE A 186 -11.34 18.35 -16.37
CA ILE A 186 -10.92 17.86 -15.05
C ILE A 186 -10.44 16.41 -15.11
N VAL A 187 -11.03 15.57 -15.96
CA VAL A 187 -10.67 14.16 -16.08
C VAL A 187 -9.32 14.04 -16.78
N LEU A 188 -9.11 14.80 -17.85
CA LEU A 188 -7.84 14.86 -18.56
C LEU A 188 -6.68 15.34 -17.66
N LEU A 189 -6.87 16.45 -16.95
CA LEU A 189 -5.86 16.98 -16.03
C LEU A 189 -5.58 16.02 -14.86
N THR A 190 -6.62 15.38 -14.31
CA THR A 190 -6.46 14.38 -13.25
C THR A 190 -5.69 13.14 -13.75
N ALA A 191 -5.93 12.70 -14.99
CA ALA A 191 -5.17 11.60 -15.59
C ALA A 191 -3.69 11.98 -15.74
N MET A 192 -3.38 13.19 -16.22
CA MET A 192 -2.00 13.67 -16.32
C MET A 192 -1.30 13.77 -14.97
N ILE A 193 -1.99 14.28 -13.93
CA ILE A 193 -1.46 14.28 -12.56
C ILE A 193 -1.09 12.86 -12.11
N ALA A 194 -2.00 11.90 -12.25
CA ALA A 194 -1.75 10.51 -11.87
C ALA A 194 -0.59 9.90 -12.67
N GLY A 195 -0.51 10.21 -13.97
CA GLY A 195 0.59 9.83 -14.85
C GLY A 195 1.95 10.36 -14.38
N PHE A 196 2.04 11.66 -14.11
CA PHE A 196 3.26 12.28 -13.61
C PHE A 196 3.68 11.74 -12.24
N MET A 197 2.72 11.55 -11.33
CA MET A 197 2.98 10.95 -10.02
C MET A 197 3.52 9.52 -10.16
N SER A 198 2.93 8.70 -11.04
CA SER A 198 3.42 7.33 -11.29
C SER A 198 4.83 7.28 -11.89
N ALA A 199 5.23 8.33 -12.62
CA ALA A 199 6.57 8.50 -13.18
C ALA A 199 7.55 9.20 -12.21
N GLY A 200 7.13 9.56 -10.99
CA GLY A 200 7.95 10.30 -10.03
C GLY A 200 8.22 11.77 -10.38
N MET A 201 7.50 12.33 -11.36
CA MET A 201 7.64 13.72 -11.81
C MET A 201 6.74 14.66 -11.02
N ILE A 202 6.99 14.75 -9.71
CA ILE A 202 6.11 15.44 -8.74
C ILE A 202 5.89 16.92 -9.08
N GLU A 203 6.94 17.63 -9.51
CA GLU A 203 6.87 19.06 -9.85
C GLU A 203 5.87 19.33 -11.00
N ARG A 204 5.86 18.48 -12.04
CA ARG A 204 4.92 18.59 -13.16
C ARG A 204 3.47 18.35 -12.74
N ALA A 205 3.27 17.43 -11.79
CA ALA A 205 1.94 17.20 -11.23
C ALA A 205 1.42 18.41 -10.45
N TRP A 206 2.28 19.08 -9.68
CA TRP A 206 1.96 20.34 -9.00
C TRP A 206 1.65 21.48 -9.97
N GLU A 207 2.45 21.66 -11.03
CA GLU A 207 2.18 22.66 -12.08
C GLU A 207 0.75 22.53 -12.61
N ILE A 208 0.31 21.31 -12.93
CA ILE A 208 -1.07 21.07 -13.36
C ILE A 208 -2.05 21.36 -12.23
N PHE A 209 -1.84 20.78 -11.05
CA PHE A 209 -2.77 20.89 -9.94
C PHE A 209 -3.04 22.34 -9.52
N ASP A 210 -2.01 23.20 -9.53
CA ASP A 210 -2.11 24.61 -9.17
C ASP A 210 -2.87 25.43 -10.20
N THR A 211 -2.84 25.05 -11.48
CA THR A 211 -3.61 25.71 -12.55
C THR A 211 -5.10 25.35 -12.54
N MET A 212 -5.52 24.31 -11.82
CA MET A 212 -6.91 23.85 -11.80
C MET A 212 -7.82 24.80 -10.99
N HIS A 213 -8.81 25.39 -11.66
CA HIS A 213 -9.84 26.22 -11.02
C HIS A 213 -10.84 25.42 -10.20
N VAL A 214 -11.14 24.18 -10.61
CA VAL A 214 -12.06 23.28 -9.92
C VAL A 214 -11.36 21.95 -9.72
N ARG A 215 -11.32 21.48 -8.47
CA ARG A 215 -10.70 20.20 -8.08
C ARG A 215 -11.76 19.35 -7.42
N ASN A 216 -11.98 18.14 -7.93
CA ASN A 216 -12.92 17.20 -7.33
C ASN A 216 -12.17 16.21 -6.40
N SER A 217 -12.91 15.34 -5.72
CA SER A 217 -12.32 14.36 -4.79
C SER A 217 -11.31 13.42 -5.45
N VAL A 218 -11.44 13.14 -6.75
CA VAL A 218 -10.50 12.30 -7.50
C VAL A 218 -9.19 13.03 -7.74
N THR A 219 -9.23 14.31 -8.11
CA THR A 219 -8.04 15.15 -8.31
C THR A 219 -7.22 15.28 -7.02
N TRP A 220 -7.89 15.60 -5.90
CA TRP A 220 -7.23 15.69 -4.59
C TRP A 220 -6.62 14.34 -4.19
N ASN A 221 -7.35 13.24 -4.38
CA ASN A 221 -6.84 11.90 -4.09
C ASN A 221 -5.62 11.54 -4.96
N ALA A 222 -5.62 11.85 -6.25
CA ALA A 222 -4.49 11.56 -7.14
C ALA A 222 -3.20 12.25 -6.68
N MET A 223 -3.30 13.52 -6.24
CA MET A 223 -2.15 14.22 -5.65
C MET A 223 -1.73 13.61 -4.31
N ILE A 224 -2.67 13.42 -3.38
CA ILE A 224 -2.35 12.92 -2.03
C ILE A 224 -1.74 11.52 -2.11
N ALA A 225 -2.35 10.61 -2.85
CA ALA A 225 -1.83 9.25 -3.05
C ALA A 225 -0.47 9.28 -3.74
N GLY A 226 -0.34 10.06 -4.83
CA GLY A 226 0.92 10.18 -5.56
C GLY A 226 2.08 10.73 -4.73
N LEU A 227 1.83 11.73 -3.88
CA LEU A 227 2.85 12.25 -2.95
C LEU A 227 3.29 11.18 -1.95
N VAL A 228 2.33 10.44 -1.37
CA VAL A 228 2.63 9.38 -0.39
C VAL A 228 3.41 8.23 -1.03
N GLU A 229 3.05 7.82 -2.24
CA GLU A 229 3.73 6.77 -3.01
C GLU A 229 5.16 7.18 -3.41
N ASN A 230 5.40 8.46 -3.68
CA ASN A 230 6.72 9.00 -3.98
C ASN A 230 7.54 9.40 -2.74
N GLY A 231 7.12 8.97 -1.53
CA GLY A 231 7.86 9.20 -0.30
C GLY A 231 7.69 10.58 0.33
N GLN A 232 6.84 11.44 -0.23
CA GLN A 232 6.47 12.78 0.30
C GLN A 232 5.21 12.69 1.16
N ALA A 233 5.25 11.83 2.18
CA ALA A 233 4.09 11.55 3.03
C ALA A 233 3.65 12.77 3.86
N GLU A 234 4.58 13.65 4.26
CA GLU A 234 4.27 14.86 5.02
C GLU A 234 3.49 15.86 4.17
N GLU A 235 3.94 16.10 2.94
CA GLU A 235 3.26 16.93 1.95
C GLU A 235 1.88 16.37 1.64
N GLY A 236 1.75 15.04 1.49
CA GLY A 236 0.47 14.36 1.31
C GLY A 236 -0.52 14.62 2.46
N LEU A 237 -0.06 14.56 3.72
CA LEU A 237 -0.90 14.89 4.88
C LEU A 237 -1.25 16.38 4.95
N ASN A 238 -0.31 17.26 4.63
CA ASN A 238 -0.57 18.69 4.59
C ASN A 238 -1.63 19.03 3.52
N LEU A 239 -1.54 18.41 2.34
CA LEU A 239 -2.54 18.58 1.28
C LEU A 239 -3.92 18.04 1.70
N PHE A 240 -3.97 16.92 2.42
CA PHE A 240 -5.21 16.41 3.00
C PHE A 240 -5.83 17.38 4.03
N ARG A 241 -5.01 18.00 4.89
CA ARG A 241 -5.49 19.04 5.83
C ARG A 241 -6.06 20.24 5.09
N ILE A 242 -5.42 20.68 4.01
CA ILE A 242 -5.92 21.76 3.14
C ILE A 242 -7.28 21.38 2.56
N MET A 243 -7.41 20.17 2.01
CA MET A 243 -8.66 19.64 1.45
C MET A 243 -9.82 19.71 2.48
N ILE A 244 -9.58 19.26 3.71
CA ILE A 244 -10.58 19.32 4.78
C ILE A 244 -10.90 20.76 5.18
N SER A 245 -9.90 21.64 5.29
CA SER A 245 -10.11 23.03 5.70
C SER A 245 -10.91 23.84 4.70
N ALA A 246 -10.79 23.53 3.41
CA ALA A 246 -11.52 24.20 2.35
C ALA A 246 -13.04 23.95 2.43
N LYS A 247 -13.47 22.82 3.02
CA LYS A 247 -14.89 22.38 3.16
C LYS A 247 -15.68 22.20 1.85
N GLU A 248 -15.11 22.56 0.71
CA GLU A 248 -15.72 22.43 -0.61
C GLU A 248 -15.81 20.97 -1.10
N VAL A 249 -14.83 20.14 -0.73
CA VAL A 249 -14.72 18.75 -1.18
C VAL A 249 -14.54 17.82 0.01
N GLN A 250 -15.43 16.83 0.11
CA GLN A 250 -15.34 15.82 1.16
C GLN A 250 -14.37 14.69 0.76
N PRO A 251 -13.48 14.24 1.68
CA PRO A 251 -12.66 13.06 1.47
C PRO A 251 -13.50 11.82 1.16
N ASN A 252 -13.03 11.00 0.23
CA ASN A 252 -13.62 9.70 -0.04
C ASN A 252 -12.79 8.58 0.65
N PRO A 253 -13.25 7.31 0.65
CA PRO A 253 -12.50 6.22 1.26
C PRO A 253 -11.05 6.09 0.77
N SER A 254 -10.79 6.30 -0.51
CA SER A 254 -9.44 6.25 -1.08
C SER A 254 -8.54 7.37 -0.54
N THR A 255 -9.06 8.59 -0.44
CA THR A 255 -8.35 9.72 0.17
C THR A 255 -7.93 9.39 1.60
N LEU A 256 -8.87 8.84 2.39
CA LEU A 256 -8.60 8.46 3.78
C LEU A 256 -7.56 7.34 3.88
N SER A 257 -7.66 6.31 3.04
CA SER A 257 -6.66 5.24 2.97
C SER A 257 -5.26 5.78 2.65
N SER A 258 -5.13 6.71 1.70
CA SER A 258 -3.86 7.36 1.35
C SER A 258 -3.31 8.21 2.50
N SER A 259 -4.15 8.99 3.17
CA SER A 259 -3.73 9.79 4.33
C SER A 259 -3.33 8.91 5.53
N LEU A 260 -4.03 7.80 5.78
CA LEU A 260 -3.65 6.84 6.82
C LEU A 260 -2.35 6.10 6.49
N LEU A 261 -2.10 5.81 5.20
CA LEU A 261 -0.81 5.30 4.74
C LEU A 261 0.30 6.32 5.00
N ALA A 262 0.05 7.60 4.74
CA ALA A 262 0.98 8.68 5.07
C ALA A 262 1.31 8.71 6.57
N CYS A 263 0.30 8.63 7.45
CA CYS A 263 0.50 8.49 8.89
C CYS A 263 1.35 7.26 9.24
N SER A 264 1.12 6.12 8.57
CA SER A 264 1.88 4.88 8.78
C SER A 264 3.36 5.01 8.38
N ASN A 265 3.64 5.75 7.32
CA ASN A 265 4.99 5.97 6.78
C ASN A 265 5.78 6.93 7.67
N LEU A 266 5.15 8.02 8.11
CA LEU A 266 5.74 8.98 9.04
C LEU A 266 5.74 8.49 10.49
N SER A 267 4.98 7.43 10.77
CA SER A 267 4.68 6.95 12.12
C SER A 267 4.03 8.03 13.01
N ALA A 268 3.14 8.81 12.39
CA ALA A 268 2.39 9.91 13.01
C ALA A 268 1.07 9.39 13.63
N LEU A 269 1.18 8.79 14.82
CA LEU A 269 0.07 8.15 15.53
C LEU A 269 -1.03 9.15 15.88
N GLU A 270 -0.66 10.36 16.32
CA GLU A 270 -1.64 11.35 16.75
C GLU A 270 -2.44 11.90 15.57
N SER A 271 -1.78 12.13 14.42
CA SER A 271 -2.47 12.47 13.17
C SER A 271 -3.41 11.35 12.73
N GLY A 272 -2.98 10.08 12.83
CA GLY A 272 -3.83 8.93 12.54
C GLY A 272 -5.06 8.81 13.45
N ARG A 273 -4.91 9.09 14.75
CA ARG A 273 -6.00 9.12 15.73
C ARG A 273 -7.01 10.24 15.42
N GLN A 274 -6.53 11.42 15.02
CA GLN A 274 -7.40 12.52 14.60
C GLN A 274 -8.23 12.13 13.37
N ILE A 275 -7.62 11.49 12.37
CA ILE A 275 -8.34 10.96 11.20
C ILE A 275 -9.37 9.91 11.63
N HIS A 276 -9.00 8.97 12.50
CA HIS A 276 -9.93 7.95 13.00
C HIS A 276 -11.15 8.56 13.72
N GLN A 277 -10.93 9.52 14.63
CA GLN A 277 -12.00 10.23 15.32
C GLN A 277 -12.87 11.08 14.39
N TRP A 278 -12.30 11.57 13.29
CA TRP A 278 -13.07 12.26 12.27
C TRP A 278 -13.96 11.27 11.51
N VAL A 279 -13.38 10.15 11.05
CA VAL A 279 -14.09 9.10 10.29
C VAL A 279 -15.23 8.47 11.09
N SER A 280 -15.07 8.29 12.40
CA SER A 280 -16.10 7.71 13.28
C SER A 280 -17.39 8.53 13.34
N LYS A 281 -17.35 9.82 12.95
CA LYS A 281 -18.53 10.70 12.88
C LYS A 281 -19.34 10.55 11.60
N PHE A 282 -18.86 9.76 10.63
CA PHE A 282 -19.49 9.61 9.32
C PHE A 282 -19.79 8.14 8.99
N PRO A 283 -20.70 7.86 8.04
CA PRO A 283 -20.97 6.50 7.56
C PRO A 283 -19.74 5.78 6.99
N MET A 284 -18.68 6.52 6.62
CA MET A 284 -17.41 5.96 6.14
C MET A 284 -16.70 5.09 7.18
N SER A 285 -17.03 5.21 8.47
CA SER A 285 -16.56 4.31 9.53
C SER A 285 -16.88 2.83 9.29
N ILE A 286 -17.93 2.55 8.52
CA ILE A 286 -18.36 1.19 8.17
C ILE A 286 -17.60 0.67 6.93
N ASN A 287 -16.83 1.53 6.24
CA ASN A 287 -16.12 1.14 5.02
C ASN A 287 -14.93 0.21 5.33
N ARG A 288 -14.95 -0.99 4.73
CA ARG A 288 -13.93 -2.02 4.91
C ARG A 288 -12.50 -1.56 4.57
N SER A 289 -12.34 -0.80 3.49
CA SER A 289 -11.02 -0.31 3.06
C SER A 289 -10.43 0.64 4.10
N VAL A 290 -11.26 1.56 4.61
CA VAL A 290 -10.85 2.52 5.66
C VAL A 290 -10.52 1.78 6.96
N GLY A 291 -11.35 0.81 7.37
CA GLY A 291 -11.09 -0.04 8.52
C GLY A 291 -9.74 -0.76 8.43
N THR A 292 -9.46 -1.41 7.30
CA THR A 292 -8.17 -2.08 7.06
C THR A 292 -6.98 -1.09 7.04
N SER A 293 -7.14 0.10 6.46
CA SER A 293 -6.11 1.14 6.50
C SER A 293 -5.85 1.63 7.93
N LEU A 294 -6.88 1.77 8.76
CA LEU A 294 -6.74 2.11 10.17
C LEU A 294 -6.00 1.01 10.95
N LEU A 295 -6.31 -0.27 10.71
CA LEU A 295 -5.58 -1.40 11.32
C LEU A 295 -4.09 -1.35 10.98
N SER A 296 -3.76 -1.16 9.70
CA SER A 296 -2.38 -1.03 9.26
C SER A 296 -1.71 0.21 9.87
N MET A 297 -2.43 1.32 10.00
CA MET A 297 -1.90 2.56 10.59
C MET A 297 -1.57 2.38 12.06
N TYR A 298 -2.51 1.90 12.88
CA TYR A 298 -2.25 1.66 14.30
C TYR A 298 -1.10 0.68 14.53
N SER A 299 -1.06 -0.42 13.76
CA SER A 299 0.03 -1.39 13.83
C SER A 299 1.38 -0.75 13.46
N LYS A 300 1.47 -0.07 12.30
CA LYS A 300 2.72 0.56 11.83
C LYS A 300 3.17 1.78 12.64
N CYS A 301 2.27 2.37 13.43
CA CYS A 301 2.58 3.43 14.39
C CYS A 301 2.91 2.93 15.80
N GLY A 302 2.95 1.61 16.02
CA GLY A 302 3.35 1.03 17.31
C GLY A 302 2.24 0.98 18.36
N ASP A 303 0.97 0.97 17.96
CA ASP A 303 -0.21 0.89 18.83
C ASP A 303 -1.05 -0.34 18.44
N LEU A 304 -0.47 -1.52 18.66
CA LEU A 304 -1.10 -2.80 18.31
C LEU A 304 -2.39 -3.05 19.09
N GLU A 305 -2.51 -2.54 20.31
CA GLU A 305 -3.71 -2.70 21.13
C GLU A 305 -4.93 -2.04 20.47
N SER A 306 -4.78 -0.80 19.99
CA SER A 306 -5.85 -0.11 19.27
C SER A 306 -6.20 -0.81 17.95
N ALA A 307 -5.22 -1.39 17.25
CA ALA A 307 -5.48 -2.20 16.08
C ALA A 307 -6.30 -3.46 16.42
N CYS A 308 -6.00 -4.14 17.53
CA CYS A 308 -6.75 -5.32 17.97
C CYS A 308 -8.21 -4.99 18.30
N LYS A 309 -8.45 -3.92 19.07
CA LYS A 309 -9.81 -3.46 19.41
C LYS A 309 -10.61 -3.14 18.14
N LEU A 310 -10.01 -2.37 17.24
CA LEU A 310 -10.65 -2.03 15.97
C LEU A 310 -10.98 -3.28 15.15
N PHE A 311 -10.04 -4.24 15.09
CA PHE A 311 -10.28 -5.49 14.37
C PHE A 311 -11.46 -6.25 14.95
N GLU A 312 -11.53 -6.42 16.27
CA GLU A 312 -12.65 -7.08 16.94
C GLU A 312 -14.00 -6.40 16.61
N GLU A 313 -14.04 -5.07 16.65
CA GLU A 313 -15.22 -4.24 16.35
C GLU A 313 -15.66 -4.26 14.87
N MET A 314 -14.81 -4.69 13.94
CA MET A 314 -15.17 -4.73 12.51
C MET A 314 -16.34 -5.70 12.26
N PRO A 315 -17.46 -5.24 11.68
CA PRO A 315 -18.65 -6.06 11.46
C PRO A 315 -18.44 -7.14 10.40
N VAL A 316 -17.60 -6.86 9.40
CA VAL A 316 -17.24 -7.79 8.33
C VAL A 316 -15.73 -7.73 8.14
N LYS A 317 -15.08 -8.89 8.26
CA LYS A 317 -13.65 -9.07 8.09
C LYS A 317 -13.40 -9.87 6.82
N ASP A 318 -12.62 -9.33 5.90
CA ASP A 318 -12.15 -10.04 4.71
C ASP A 318 -10.67 -10.41 4.83
N VAL A 319 -10.18 -11.19 3.87
CA VAL A 319 -8.79 -11.66 3.81
C VAL A 319 -7.78 -10.52 4.02
N ILE A 320 -8.07 -9.31 3.54
CA ILE A 320 -7.16 -8.16 3.66
C ILE A 320 -7.07 -7.70 5.12
N SER A 321 -8.22 -7.57 5.81
CA SER A 321 -8.25 -7.20 7.23
C SER A 321 -7.57 -8.23 8.14
N TRP A 322 -7.76 -9.53 7.87
CA TRP A 322 -7.08 -10.62 8.59
C TRP A 322 -5.57 -10.56 8.35
N ASN A 323 -5.14 -10.41 7.10
CA ASN A 323 -3.72 -10.30 6.76
C ASN A 323 -3.05 -9.08 7.40
N ALA A 324 -3.75 -7.95 7.51
CA ALA A 324 -3.24 -6.76 8.18
C ALA A 324 -2.93 -7.05 9.66
N MET A 325 -3.82 -7.76 10.37
CA MET A 325 -3.60 -8.11 11.77
C MET A 325 -2.58 -9.22 11.98
N ILE A 326 -2.56 -10.27 11.14
CA ILE A 326 -1.53 -11.31 11.19
C ILE A 326 -0.14 -10.67 10.99
N SER A 327 -0.02 -9.76 10.02
CA SER A 327 1.22 -9.01 9.77
C SER A 327 1.58 -8.09 10.95
N GLY A 328 0.60 -7.42 11.55
CA GLY A 328 0.79 -6.61 12.75
C GLY A 328 1.36 -7.44 13.91
N TYR A 329 0.75 -8.57 14.24
CA TYR A 329 1.29 -9.46 15.28
C TYR A 329 2.70 -9.97 14.96
N ALA A 330 2.97 -10.35 13.70
CA ALA A 330 4.29 -10.77 13.26
C ALA A 330 5.35 -9.67 13.49
N GLN A 331 5.09 -8.45 13.01
CA GLN A 331 6.01 -7.31 13.13
C GLN A 331 6.28 -6.91 14.57
N HIS A 332 5.34 -7.14 15.48
CA HIS A 332 5.48 -6.84 16.91
C HIS A 332 6.15 -7.96 17.72
N GLY A 333 6.50 -9.09 17.10
CA GLY A 333 7.12 -10.23 17.76
C GLY A 333 6.14 -11.18 18.45
N HIS A 334 4.85 -11.09 18.15
CA HIS A 334 3.80 -11.97 18.67
C HIS A 334 3.45 -13.07 17.65
N GLY A 335 4.47 -13.86 17.27
CA GLY A 335 4.32 -14.87 16.22
C GLY A 335 3.28 -15.95 16.55
N ASP A 336 3.18 -16.33 17.83
CA ASP A 336 2.17 -17.23 18.36
C ASP A 336 0.74 -16.72 18.11
N ARG A 337 0.50 -15.43 18.38
CA ARG A 337 -0.81 -14.80 18.12
C ARG A 337 -1.11 -14.70 16.64
N ALA A 338 -0.10 -14.42 15.81
CA ALA A 338 -0.26 -14.40 14.36
C ALA A 338 -0.71 -15.76 13.81
N ILE A 339 -0.11 -16.85 14.30
CA ILE A 339 -0.45 -18.23 13.93
C ILE A 339 -1.86 -18.61 14.40
N ASN A 340 -2.23 -18.27 15.63
CA ASN A 340 -3.58 -18.53 16.15
C ASN A 340 -4.64 -17.77 15.35
N LEU A 341 -4.34 -16.53 14.95
CA LEU A 341 -5.23 -15.70 14.15
C LEU A 341 -5.41 -16.27 12.74
N PHE A 342 -4.36 -16.84 12.15
CA PHE A 342 -4.47 -17.58 10.90
C PHE A 342 -5.38 -18.82 11.02
N GLY A 343 -5.27 -19.59 12.10
CA GLY A 343 -6.19 -20.70 12.37
C GLY A 343 -7.65 -20.25 12.44
N SER A 344 -7.91 -19.13 13.12
CA SER A 344 -9.25 -18.54 13.18
C SER A 344 -9.76 -18.05 11.81
N MET A 345 -8.86 -17.55 10.95
CA MET A 345 -9.20 -17.17 9.57
C MET A 345 -9.63 -18.38 8.74
N THR A 346 -8.90 -19.50 8.83
CA THR A 346 -9.22 -20.73 8.10
C THR A 346 -10.47 -21.41 8.63
N ASP A 347 -10.68 -21.44 9.95
CA ASP A 347 -11.89 -21.98 10.59
C ASP A 347 -13.13 -21.17 10.19
N GLY A 348 -12.96 -19.87 9.93
CA GLY A 348 -13.98 -18.98 9.40
C GLY A 348 -14.28 -19.18 7.90
N GLY A 349 -13.63 -20.14 7.23
CA GLY A 349 -13.84 -20.46 5.82
C GLY A 349 -13.21 -19.48 4.83
N LEU A 350 -12.33 -18.59 5.28
CA LEU A 350 -11.61 -17.68 4.38
C LEU A 350 -10.37 -18.37 3.79
N THR A 351 -10.24 -18.32 2.47
CA THR A 351 -9.08 -18.88 1.78
C THR A 351 -7.86 -17.95 1.93
N PRO A 352 -6.74 -18.44 2.48
CA PRO A 352 -5.48 -17.73 2.51
C PRO A 352 -4.98 -17.35 1.12
N ASN A 353 -4.24 -16.25 1.03
CA ASN A 353 -3.62 -15.82 -0.23
C ASN A 353 -2.11 -15.58 -0.05
N ARG A 354 -1.45 -15.13 -1.13
CA ARG A 354 -0.01 -14.79 -1.12
C ARG A 354 0.39 -13.87 0.03
N VAL A 355 -0.43 -12.88 0.37
CA VAL A 355 -0.11 -11.95 1.46
C VAL A 355 -0.23 -12.62 2.82
N THR A 356 -1.15 -13.57 2.99
CA THR A 356 -1.31 -14.36 4.23
C THR A 356 -0.04 -15.15 4.54
N PHE A 357 0.53 -15.84 3.55
CA PHE A 357 1.72 -16.65 3.75
C PHE A 357 2.98 -15.82 3.98
N VAL A 358 3.14 -14.66 3.33
CA VAL A 358 4.21 -13.72 3.68
C VAL A 358 4.12 -13.31 5.15
N ALA A 359 2.92 -13.03 5.66
CA ALA A 359 2.71 -12.66 7.06
C ALA A 359 3.06 -13.82 8.02
N LEU A 360 2.65 -15.06 7.69
CA LEU A 360 2.99 -16.27 8.46
C LEU A 360 4.48 -16.57 8.48
N LEU A 361 5.15 -16.48 7.33
CA LEU A 361 6.59 -16.68 7.25
C LEU A 361 7.31 -15.60 8.06
N THR A 362 6.85 -14.35 8.00
CA THR A 362 7.37 -13.25 8.84
C THR A 362 7.19 -13.53 10.33
N ALA A 363 6.05 -14.07 10.75
CA ALA A 363 5.83 -14.51 12.12
C ALA A 363 6.84 -15.60 12.54
N CYS A 364 7.08 -16.58 11.67
CA CYS A 364 8.06 -17.65 11.91
C CYS A 364 9.50 -17.10 11.97
N ILE A 365 9.85 -16.15 11.09
CA ILE A 365 11.15 -15.47 11.07
C ILE A 365 11.41 -14.73 12.39
N HIS A 366 10.42 -14.05 12.94
CA HIS A 366 10.60 -13.29 14.18
C HIS A 366 10.48 -14.12 15.46
N ALA A 367 9.82 -15.28 15.38
CA ALA A 367 9.70 -16.25 16.48
C ALA A 367 10.78 -17.35 16.45
N GLY A 368 11.58 -17.44 15.38
CA GLY A 368 12.60 -18.50 15.24
C GLY A 368 12.04 -19.89 14.92
N LEU A 369 10.82 -19.97 14.40
CA LEU A 369 10.11 -21.23 14.14
C LEU A 369 10.45 -21.77 12.73
N VAL A 370 11.69 -22.21 12.54
CA VAL A 370 12.22 -22.63 11.22
C VAL A 370 11.39 -23.74 10.59
N ASP A 371 11.14 -24.83 11.32
CA ASP A 371 10.43 -26.00 10.78
C ASP A 371 8.97 -25.69 10.45
N LEU A 372 8.33 -24.82 11.25
CA LEU A 372 6.97 -24.39 10.96
C LEU A 372 6.92 -23.46 9.74
N GLY A 373 7.88 -22.56 9.59
CA GLY A 373 7.98 -21.69 8.41
C GLY A 373 8.19 -22.47 7.12
N MET A 374 9.04 -23.50 7.14
CA MET A 374 9.22 -24.40 5.99
C MET A 374 7.93 -25.15 5.63
N ARG A 375 7.21 -25.69 6.63
CA ARG A 375 5.91 -26.33 6.42
C ARG A 375 4.87 -25.38 5.82
N TYR A 376 4.82 -24.13 6.29
CA TYR A 376 3.91 -23.15 5.69
C TYR A 376 4.27 -22.85 4.23
N PHE A 377 5.56 -22.75 3.91
CA PHE A 377 6.01 -22.54 2.53
C PHE A 377 5.58 -23.69 1.60
N GLU A 378 5.70 -24.94 2.06
CA GLU A 378 5.30 -26.15 1.31
C GLU A 378 3.77 -26.23 1.16
N SER A 379 3.02 -26.08 2.28
CA SER A 379 1.56 -26.14 2.29
C SER A 379 0.89 -25.11 1.38
N MET A 380 1.58 -24.01 1.08
CA MET A 380 1.02 -22.92 0.30
C MET A 380 0.57 -23.36 -1.10
N GLU A 381 1.36 -24.18 -1.78
CA GLU A 381 0.98 -24.75 -3.08
C GLU A 381 0.20 -26.06 -2.92
N GLU A 382 0.59 -26.92 -1.98
CA GLU A 382 -0.01 -28.25 -1.79
C GLU A 382 -1.46 -28.20 -1.28
N ASP A 383 -1.72 -27.41 -0.24
CA ASP A 383 -3.02 -27.37 0.44
C ASP A 383 -3.91 -26.24 -0.07
N TYR A 384 -3.32 -25.12 -0.51
CA TYR A 384 -4.06 -23.90 -0.84
C TYR A 384 -3.95 -23.47 -2.31
N GLY A 385 -3.13 -24.14 -3.14
CA GLY A 385 -2.95 -23.80 -4.55
C GLY A 385 -2.35 -22.41 -4.80
N VAL A 386 -1.71 -21.83 -3.79
CA VAL A 386 -1.08 -20.51 -3.85
C VAL A 386 0.37 -20.69 -4.30
N LYS A 387 0.70 -20.27 -5.52
CA LYS A 387 2.07 -20.37 -6.05
C LYS A 387 3.04 -19.41 -5.32
N PRO A 388 4.23 -19.89 -4.91
CA PRO A 388 5.30 -19.04 -4.37
C PRO A 388 5.75 -17.93 -5.32
N CYS A 389 5.96 -16.76 -4.74
CA CYS A 389 6.51 -15.57 -5.42
C CYS A 389 7.75 -15.06 -4.67
N ALA A 390 8.45 -14.07 -5.24
CA ALA A 390 9.77 -13.63 -4.77
C ALA A 390 9.83 -13.26 -3.28
N GLU A 391 8.75 -12.71 -2.75
CA GLU A 391 8.60 -12.34 -1.34
C GLU A 391 8.64 -13.59 -0.44
N HIS A 392 7.96 -14.68 -0.80
CA HIS A 392 7.96 -15.93 -0.04
C HIS A 392 9.36 -16.55 0.01
N TYR A 393 10.05 -16.60 -1.13
CA TYR A 393 11.43 -17.10 -1.17
C TYR A 393 12.36 -16.22 -0.34
N SER A 394 12.19 -14.89 -0.40
CA SER A 394 12.98 -13.96 0.43
C SER A 394 12.75 -14.21 1.92
N CYS A 395 11.50 -14.49 2.34
CA CYS A 395 11.17 -14.85 3.70
C CYS A 395 11.83 -16.16 4.14
N VAL A 396 11.82 -17.21 3.31
CA VAL A 396 12.49 -18.47 3.63
C VAL A 396 14.00 -18.29 3.76
N VAL A 397 14.62 -17.49 2.89
CA VAL A 397 16.05 -17.15 3.02
C VAL A 397 16.32 -16.39 4.33
N ASP A 398 15.48 -15.43 4.70
CA ASP A 398 15.62 -14.72 5.98
C ASP A 398 15.49 -15.66 7.18
N LEU A 399 14.51 -16.57 7.15
CA LEU A 399 14.30 -17.60 8.17
C LEU A 399 15.56 -18.45 8.38
N LEU A 400 16.12 -18.98 7.29
CA LEU A 400 17.34 -19.80 7.34
C LEU A 400 18.57 -18.99 7.75
N CYS A 401 18.68 -17.75 7.28
CA CYS A 401 19.79 -16.85 7.60
C CYS A 401 19.82 -16.50 9.09
N ARG A 402 18.67 -16.15 9.70
CA ARG A 402 18.58 -15.85 11.14
C ARG A 402 18.87 -17.07 12.00
N ALA A 403 18.49 -18.25 11.55
CA ALA A 403 18.80 -19.51 12.20
C ALA A 403 20.28 -19.94 12.06
N GLY A 404 21.11 -19.20 11.32
CA GLY A 404 22.52 -19.52 11.10
C GLY A 404 22.76 -20.62 10.06
N LEU A 405 21.72 -21.07 9.37
CA LEU A 405 21.77 -22.13 8.37
C LEU A 405 22.21 -21.59 7.00
N LEU A 406 23.32 -20.83 6.97
CA LEU A 406 23.74 -20.05 5.80
C LEU A 406 23.96 -20.91 4.54
N LYS A 407 24.49 -22.13 4.70
CA LYS A 407 24.67 -23.05 3.56
C LYS A 407 23.33 -23.43 2.93
N LYS A 408 22.36 -23.85 3.75
CA LYS A 408 21.00 -24.16 3.28
C LYS A 408 20.34 -22.93 2.63
N ALA A 409 20.57 -21.74 3.18
CA ALA A 409 20.06 -20.50 2.60
C ALA A 409 20.62 -20.25 1.19
N VAL A 410 21.93 -20.43 0.99
CA VAL A 410 22.57 -20.29 -0.34
C VAL A 410 22.10 -21.36 -1.32
N ASP A 411 22.03 -22.62 -0.88
CA ASP A 411 21.50 -23.72 -1.69
C ASP A 411 20.04 -23.42 -2.12
N PHE A 412 19.23 -22.87 -1.21
CA PHE A 412 17.86 -22.46 -1.51
C PHE A 412 17.79 -21.28 -2.49
N ILE A 413 18.68 -20.28 -2.37
CA ILE A 413 18.80 -19.18 -3.35
C ILE A 413 19.07 -19.72 -4.76
N HIS A 414 19.90 -20.76 -4.88
CA HIS A 414 20.18 -21.40 -6.17
C HIS A 414 18.99 -22.17 -6.75
N SER A 415 18.04 -22.59 -5.91
CA SER A 415 16.82 -23.29 -6.34
C SER A 415 15.70 -22.35 -6.82
N VAL A 416 15.84 -21.03 -6.63
CA VAL A 416 14.79 -20.06 -7.00
C VAL A 416 14.59 -20.05 -8.52
N PRO A 417 13.35 -20.20 -9.03
CA PRO A 417 13.08 -20.34 -10.46
C PRO A 417 13.15 -19.02 -11.26
N PHE A 418 13.47 -17.91 -10.58
CA PHE A 418 13.56 -16.57 -11.15
C PHE A 418 14.68 -15.79 -10.46
N LYS A 419 14.97 -14.59 -10.97
CA LYS A 419 15.99 -13.70 -10.42
C LYS A 419 15.64 -13.30 -8.97
N PRO A 420 16.47 -13.64 -7.95
CA PRO A 420 16.16 -13.30 -6.57
C PRO A 420 16.11 -11.80 -6.32
N HIS A 421 15.24 -11.38 -5.39
CA HIS A 421 15.08 -9.98 -5.01
C HIS A 421 16.32 -9.47 -4.25
N PRO A 422 16.76 -8.20 -4.42
CA PRO A 422 17.93 -7.66 -3.71
C PRO A 422 17.89 -7.87 -2.19
N SER A 423 16.72 -7.75 -1.56
CA SER A 423 16.56 -7.98 -0.11
C SER A 423 17.06 -9.36 0.34
N THR A 424 16.94 -10.41 -0.49
CA THR A 424 17.42 -11.77 -0.20
C THR A 424 18.92 -11.77 0.09
N PHE A 425 19.70 -11.11 -0.77
CA PHE A 425 21.14 -11.01 -0.60
C PHE A 425 21.52 -10.03 0.51
N GLY A 426 20.73 -8.97 0.73
CA GLY A 426 20.91 -8.06 1.87
C GLY A 426 20.83 -8.78 3.21
N THR A 427 19.83 -9.65 3.35
CA THR A 427 19.66 -10.49 4.55
C THR A 427 20.81 -11.48 4.71
N LEU A 428 21.20 -12.17 3.64
CA LEU A 428 22.35 -13.09 3.66
C LEU A 428 23.66 -12.37 4.02
N LEU A 429 23.88 -11.15 3.51
CA LEU A 429 25.06 -10.34 3.82
C LEU A 429 25.11 -9.97 5.31
N ASN A 430 23.99 -9.53 5.87
CA ASN A 430 23.91 -9.23 7.30
C ASN A 430 24.11 -10.49 8.17
N ALA A 431 23.48 -11.61 7.82
CA ALA A 431 23.67 -12.86 8.56
C ALA A 431 25.12 -13.38 8.44
N SER A 432 25.72 -13.28 7.27
CA SER A 432 27.14 -13.64 7.06
C SER A 432 28.08 -12.80 7.92
N ARG A 433 27.75 -11.52 8.18
CA ARG A 433 28.49 -10.68 9.13
C ARG A 433 28.34 -11.21 10.57
N ILE A 434 27.11 -11.52 11.00
CA ILE A 434 26.81 -12.01 12.36
C ILE A 434 27.53 -13.32 12.62
N TYR A 435 27.44 -14.27 11.70
CA TYR A 435 28.07 -15.59 11.79
C TYR A 435 29.53 -15.62 11.29
N LYS A 436 30.13 -14.45 11.05
CA LYS A 436 31.53 -14.27 10.62
C LYS A 436 31.92 -15.11 9.39
N ASN A 437 30.99 -15.35 8.46
CA ASN A 437 31.23 -16.10 7.23
C ASN A 437 31.62 -15.17 6.07
N LYS A 438 32.93 -15.07 5.81
CA LYS A 438 33.49 -14.22 4.76
C LYS A 438 32.98 -14.59 3.36
N THR A 439 32.97 -15.88 3.02
CA THR A 439 32.67 -16.36 1.67
C THR A 439 31.26 -15.99 1.24
N PHE A 440 30.27 -16.20 2.11
CA PHE A 440 28.88 -15.84 1.82
C PHE A 440 28.64 -14.33 1.85
N ALA A 441 29.37 -13.57 2.68
CA ALA A 441 29.34 -12.12 2.63
C ALA A 441 29.84 -11.57 1.28
N GLU A 442 30.96 -12.08 0.77
CA GLU A 442 31.47 -11.67 -0.55
C GLU A 442 30.51 -12.02 -1.68
N PHE A 443 29.94 -13.24 -1.66
CA PHE A 443 28.93 -13.67 -2.62
C PHE A 443 27.71 -12.75 -2.62
N ALA A 444 27.11 -12.52 -1.45
CA ALA A 444 25.92 -11.69 -1.30
C ALA A 444 26.17 -10.23 -1.71
N ALA A 445 27.30 -9.66 -1.30
CA ALA A 445 27.66 -8.29 -1.65
C ALA A 445 27.88 -8.11 -3.16
N ARG A 446 28.57 -9.06 -3.82
CA ARG A 446 28.74 -9.01 -5.29
C ARG A 446 27.41 -9.07 -6.01
N LYS A 447 26.52 -9.98 -5.60
CA LYS A 447 25.18 -10.08 -6.19
C LYS A 447 24.36 -8.82 -5.99
N LEU A 448 24.39 -8.21 -4.81
CA LEU A 448 23.74 -6.92 -4.59
C LEU A 448 24.29 -5.81 -5.48
N VAL A 449 25.61 -5.73 -5.65
CA VAL A 449 26.23 -4.71 -6.50
C VAL A 449 25.91 -4.92 -7.98
N GLU A 450 25.83 -6.17 -8.44
CA GLU A 450 25.35 -6.49 -9.80
C GLU A 450 23.91 -6.03 -10.04
N LEU A 451 23.07 -6.06 -9.00
CA LEU A 451 21.66 -5.66 -9.07
C LEU A 451 21.47 -4.15 -8.91
N GLU A 452 22.20 -3.54 -7.96
CA GLU A 452 22.03 -2.15 -7.53
C GLU A 452 23.40 -1.47 -7.37
N PRO A 453 24.12 -1.15 -8.47
CA PRO A 453 25.50 -0.64 -8.39
C PRO A 453 25.63 0.65 -7.59
N ARG A 454 24.59 1.50 -7.65
CA ARG A 454 24.53 2.81 -6.97
C ARG A 454 24.09 2.73 -5.51
N ASN A 455 23.64 1.56 -5.03
CA ASN A 455 23.27 1.39 -3.64
C ASN A 455 24.54 1.24 -2.79
N ALA A 456 24.77 2.16 -1.85
CA ALA A 456 25.93 2.12 -0.97
C ALA A 456 25.88 1.01 0.09
N GLY A 457 24.68 0.52 0.43
CA GLY A 457 24.46 -0.44 1.51
C GLY A 457 25.34 -1.68 1.45
N PRO A 458 25.38 -2.42 0.32
CA PRO A 458 26.20 -3.61 0.15
C PRO A 458 27.71 -3.36 0.35
N TYR A 459 28.23 -2.24 -0.18
CA TYR A 459 29.63 -1.87 -0.02
C TYR A 459 29.95 -1.57 1.44
N VAL A 460 29.10 -0.78 2.11
CA VAL A 460 29.30 -0.45 3.52
C VAL A 460 29.24 -1.71 4.38
N GLN A 461 28.29 -2.61 4.14
CA GLN A 461 28.20 -3.87 4.88
C GLN A 461 29.39 -4.81 4.62
N LEU A 462 29.85 -4.94 3.37
CA LEU A 462 31.04 -5.75 3.06
C LEU A 462 32.31 -5.15 3.68
N ALA A 463 32.46 -3.82 3.62
CA ALA A 463 33.55 -3.13 4.31
C ALA A 463 33.49 -3.37 5.82
N ASN A 464 32.29 -3.35 6.42
CA ASN A 464 32.10 -3.64 7.83
C ASN A 464 32.49 -5.10 8.18
N VAL A 465 32.17 -6.06 7.31
CA VAL A 465 32.64 -7.46 7.46
C VAL A 465 34.16 -7.52 7.48
N TYR A 466 34.85 -6.88 6.53
CA TYR A 466 36.31 -6.85 6.52
C TYR A 466 36.92 -6.11 7.71
N ALA A 467 36.29 -5.01 8.15
CA ALA A 467 36.73 -4.26 9.33
C ALA A 467 36.65 -5.13 10.60
N SER A 468 35.58 -5.91 10.78
CA SER A 468 35.45 -6.85 11.91
C SER A 468 36.49 -7.97 11.91
N MET A 469 37.14 -8.21 10.76
CA MET A 469 38.23 -9.17 10.59
C MET A 469 39.62 -8.50 10.60
N ASN A 470 39.72 -7.21 10.93
CA ASN A 470 40.93 -6.38 10.89
C ASN A 470 41.63 -6.31 9.51
N ARG A 471 40.88 -6.47 8.41
CA ARG A 471 41.41 -6.45 7.03
C ARG A 471 41.24 -5.07 6.39
N TRP A 472 42.00 -4.09 6.84
CA TRP A 472 41.84 -2.69 6.43
C TRP A 472 42.14 -2.41 4.95
N ASP A 473 43.04 -3.17 4.32
CA ASP A 473 43.31 -3.05 2.89
C ASP A 473 42.08 -3.39 2.04
N ASP A 474 41.36 -4.44 2.44
CA ASP A 474 40.11 -4.84 1.80
C ASP A 474 39.01 -3.79 1.98
N VAL A 475 38.94 -3.16 3.17
CA VAL A 475 38.04 -2.02 3.43
C VAL A 475 38.34 -0.87 2.47
N ALA A 476 39.62 -0.54 2.27
CA ALA A 476 40.03 0.50 1.33
C ALA A 476 39.64 0.15 -0.12
N ARG A 477 39.82 -1.12 -0.54
CA ARG A 477 39.38 -1.60 -1.87
C ARG A 477 37.88 -1.46 -2.06
N VAL A 478 37.07 -1.86 -1.08
CA VAL A 478 35.60 -1.75 -1.17
C VAL A 478 35.14 -0.29 -1.22
N ARG A 479 35.79 0.60 -0.45
CA ARG A 479 35.50 2.05 -0.50
C ARG A 479 35.85 2.66 -1.86
N LYS A 480 36.93 2.20 -2.49
CA LYS A 480 37.27 2.60 -3.86
C LYS A 480 36.21 2.12 -4.85
N TRP A 481 35.84 0.84 -4.76
CA TRP A 481 34.80 0.22 -5.59
C TRP A 481 33.43 0.95 -5.46
N MET A 482 33.08 1.38 -4.25
CA MET A 482 31.87 2.18 -3.99
C MET A 482 31.90 3.53 -4.72
N LYS A 483 33.06 4.23 -4.71
CA LYS A 483 33.23 5.52 -5.41
C LYS A 483 33.16 5.36 -6.93
N GLU A 484 33.78 4.30 -7.46
CA GLU A 484 33.78 4.00 -8.90
C GLU A 484 32.35 3.76 -9.43
N ASN A 485 31.46 3.20 -8.61
CA ASN A 485 30.05 2.99 -8.96
C ASN A 485 29.12 4.18 -8.63
N LEU A 486 29.69 5.33 -8.22
CA LEU A 486 28.94 6.53 -7.84
C LEU A 486 27.88 6.27 -6.75
N ALA A 487 28.14 5.31 -5.86
CA ALA A 487 27.19 4.92 -4.83
C ALA A 487 27.20 5.94 -3.67
N VAL A 488 26.01 6.41 -3.29
CA VAL A 488 25.85 7.43 -2.23
C VAL A 488 25.30 6.79 -0.97
N LYS A 489 25.98 7.04 0.17
CA LYS A 489 25.55 6.53 1.48
C LYS A 489 24.28 7.26 1.95
N MET A 490 23.20 6.51 2.16
CA MET A 490 22.06 7.04 2.90
C MET A 490 22.41 7.20 4.39
N PRO A 491 22.22 8.39 4.98
CA PRO A 491 22.42 8.58 6.41
C PRO A 491 21.37 7.82 7.21
N GLY A 492 21.81 7.16 8.29
CA GLY A 492 20.90 6.61 9.28
C GLY A 492 20.37 7.73 10.17
N TYR A 493 19.06 7.76 10.38
CA TYR A 493 18.40 8.69 11.28
C TYR A 493 17.29 8.00 12.06
N SER A 494 16.95 8.59 13.19
CA SER A 494 15.84 8.17 14.02
C SER A 494 14.91 9.34 14.22
N TRP A 495 13.62 9.08 14.39
CA TRP A 495 12.66 10.15 14.62
C TRP A 495 11.60 9.74 15.64
N ILE A 496 10.97 10.74 16.23
CA ILE A 496 9.85 10.59 17.17
C ILE A 496 8.78 11.65 16.87
N GLU A 497 7.53 11.36 17.21
CA GLU A 497 6.44 12.35 17.23
C GLU A 497 6.21 12.82 18.67
N VAL A 498 6.35 14.14 18.90
CA VAL A 498 6.03 14.78 20.20
C VAL A 498 5.27 16.06 19.93
N GLY A 499 4.15 16.26 20.62
CA GLY A 499 3.34 17.47 20.46
C GLY A 499 2.75 17.67 19.05
N GLY A 500 2.58 16.59 18.28
CA GLY A 500 2.09 16.63 16.89
C GLY A 500 3.13 17.07 15.86
N ALA A 501 4.40 17.19 16.25
CA ALA A 501 5.52 17.46 15.36
C ALA A 501 6.48 16.26 15.32
N VAL A 502 7.06 16.00 14.15
CA VAL A 502 8.09 14.97 13.96
C VAL A 502 9.47 15.60 14.19
N HIS A 503 10.28 14.97 15.05
CA HIS A 503 11.64 15.39 15.38
C HIS A 503 12.64 14.34 14.88
N GLU A 504 13.54 14.74 14.00
CA GLU A 504 14.59 13.87 13.45
C GLU A 504 15.92 14.01 14.21
N PHE A 505 16.64 12.90 14.35
CA PHE A 505 17.93 12.79 15.02
C PHE A 505 18.92 12.01 14.17
N ARG A 506 20.01 12.66 13.80
CA ARG A 506 21.14 12.04 13.09
C ARG A 506 22.33 11.84 14.02
N SER A 507 23.17 10.85 13.72
CA SER A 507 24.41 10.67 14.45
C SER A 507 25.33 11.86 14.22
N GLY A 508 25.61 12.63 15.27
CA GLY A 508 26.42 13.86 15.20
C GLY A 508 25.65 15.13 14.83
N ASP A 509 24.31 15.09 14.86
CA ASP A 509 23.47 16.27 14.62
C ASP A 509 23.76 17.39 15.62
N ARG A 510 23.70 18.64 15.13
CA ARG A 510 23.96 19.86 15.91
C ARG A 510 22.81 20.86 15.87
N LEU A 511 21.74 20.57 15.14
CA LEU A 511 20.75 21.58 14.74
C LEU A 511 19.42 21.50 15.52
N HIS A 512 19.30 20.60 16.49
CA HIS A 512 18.05 20.47 17.26
C HIS A 512 17.91 21.60 18.32
N PRO A 513 16.75 22.27 18.44
CA PRO A 513 16.57 23.39 19.39
C PRO A 513 16.84 23.02 20.85
N TYR A 514 16.61 21.76 21.23
CA TYR A 514 16.78 21.25 22.59
C TYR A 514 18.08 20.46 22.81
N LEU A 515 19.08 20.60 21.93
CA LEU A 515 20.27 19.74 21.91
C LEU A 515 21.03 19.68 23.24
N GLU A 516 21.18 20.81 23.94
CA GLU A 516 21.88 20.86 25.22
C GLU A 516 21.19 20.01 26.29
N LEU A 517 19.85 20.11 26.37
CA LEU A 517 19.04 19.32 27.31
C LEU A 517 19.07 17.83 26.96
N ILE A 518 19.03 17.50 25.66
CA ILE A 518 19.14 16.12 25.16
C ILE A 518 20.49 15.53 25.56
N HIS A 519 21.60 16.24 25.32
CA HIS A 519 22.93 15.77 25.70
C HIS A 519 23.08 15.63 27.22
N LYS A 520 22.51 16.56 28.00
CA LYS A 520 22.50 16.45 29.47
C LYS A 520 21.78 15.18 29.93
N LYS A 521 20.57 14.91 29.40
CA LYS A 521 19.82 13.69 29.73
C LYS A 521 20.54 12.43 29.25
N LEU A 522 21.16 12.47 28.07
CA LEU A 522 21.92 11.35 27.53
C LEU A 522 23.15 11.02 28.40
N ASN A 523 23.88 12.03 28.90
CA ASN A 523 24.99 11.85 29.83
C ASN A 523 24.54 11.23 31.15
N GLU A 524 23.40 11.69 31.70
CA GLU A 524 22.79 11.11 32.90
C GLU A 524 22.44 9.63 32.68
N LEU A 525 21.76 9.31 31.57
CA LEU A 525 21.42 7.94 31.22
C LEU A 525 22.66 7.08 31.04
N TRP A 526 23.71 7.58 30.38
CA TRP A 526 24.96 6.85 30.17
C TRP A 526 25.61 6.44 31.48
N LYS A 527 25.70 7.38 32.43
CA LYS A 527 26.23 7.11 33.77
C LYS A 527 25.41 6.05 34.49
N ARG A 528 24.08 6.20 34.51
CA ARG A 528 23.16 5.25 35.18
C ARG A 528 23.18 3.86 34.53
N MET A 529 23.34 3.79 33.21
CA MET A 529 23.51 2.52 32.49
C MET A 529 24.80 1.81 32.92
N LYS A 530 25.94 2.53 32.96
CA LYS A 530 27.21 1.95 33.42
C LYS A 530 27.13 1.47 34.87
N GLU A 531 26.50 2.24 35.76
CA GLU A 531 26.26 1.84 37.15
C GLU A 531 25.38 0.58 37.25
N ALA A 532 24.47 0.38 36.30
CA ALA A 532 23.64 -0.81 36.19
C ALA A 532 24.33 -2.01 35.48
N GLY A 533 25.59 -1.86 35.04
CA GLY A 533 26.38 -2.92 34.41
C GLY A 533 26.40 -2.94 32.88
N TYR A 534 25.89 -1.90 32.21
CA TYR A 534 26.00 -1.78 30.76
C TYR A 534 27.46 -1.55 30.32
N VAL A 535 27.92 -2.37 29.37
CA VAL A 535 29.21 -2.23 28.71
C VAL A 535 28.96 -1.97 27.22
N PRO A 536 29.45 -0.84 26.65
CA PRO A 536 29.33 -0.55 25.23
C PRO A 536 30.04 -1.60 24.37
N ASP A 537 29.35 -2.10 23.34
CA ASP A 537 29.94 -3.06 22.41
C ASP A 537 30.64 -2.31 21.26
N LEU A 538 31.97 -2.21 21.37
CA LEU A 538 32.82 -1.47 20.45
C LEU A 538 32.90 -2.09 19.05
N ASP A 539 32.48 -3.34 18.86
CA ASP A 539 32.43 -3.98 17.53
C ASP A 539 31.39 -3.31 16.63
N PHE A 540 30.44 -2.55 17.18
CA PHE A 540 29.48 -1.75 16.42
C PHE A 540 30.02 -0.38 16.00
N ALA A 541 31.20 0.03 16.48
CA ALA A 541 31.89 1.26 16.11
C ALA A 541 33.10 0.97 15.21
N LEU A 542 32.83 0.61 13.95
CA LEU A 542 33.81 0.11 12.96
C LEU A 542 34.74 1.20 12.36
N HIS A 543 35.03 2.25 13.12
CA HIS A 543 36.00 3.28 12.74
C HIS A 543 37.37 2.93 13.31
N ASN A 544 38.43 3.19 12.54
CA ASN A 544 39.81 3.03 13.00
C ASN A 544 40.22 4.20 13.90
N VAL A 545 39.62 4.25 15.09
CA VAL A 545 39.85 5.24 16.15
C VAL A 545 40.03 4.52 17.49
N GLY A 546 40.55 5.22 18.51
CA GLY A 546 40.70 4.66 19.84
C GLY A 546 39.37 4.30 20.49
N ASP A 547 39.41 3.41 21.48
CA ASP A 547 38.22 2.85 22.12
C ASP A 547 37.36 3.93 22.82
N GLU A 548 37.99 4.97 23.38
CA GLU A 548 37.28 6.14 23.93
C GLU A 548 36.46 6.86 22.85
N GLN A 549 37.03 7.08 21.66
CA GLN A 549 36.30 7.72 20.57
C GLN A 549 35.18 6.82 20.04
N LYS A 550 35.40 5.50 19.97
CA LYS A 550 34.35 4.52 19.59
C LYS A 550 33.18 4.59 20.57
N GLU A 551 33.46 4.63 21.86
CA GLU A 551 32.44 4.76 22.90
C GLU A 551 31.62 6.05 22.70
N MET A 552 32.29 7.19 22.50
CA MET A 552 31.62 8.48 22.23
C MET A 552 30.74 8.45 20.97
N MET A 553 31.13 7.70 19.94
CA MET A 553 30.32 7.53 18.73
C MET A 553 29.04 6.72 19.03
N LEU A 554 29.16 5.60 19.75
CA LEU A 554 28.01 4.75 20.12
C LEU A 554 27.02 5.50 21.01
N MET A 555 27.50 6.37 21.89
CA MET A 555 26.67 7.20 22.75
C MET A 555 25.73 8.09 21.94
N LYS A 556 26.21 8.63 20.81
CA LYS A 556 25.51 9.65 20.00
C LYS A 556 24.70 9.08 18.83
N HIS A 557 24.34 7.80 18.88
CA HIS A 557 23.42 7.22 17.91
C HIS A 557 22.03 7.86 18.00
N GLY A 558 21.38 8.00 16.85
CA GLY A 558 20.10 8.71 16.70
C GLY A 558 19.00 8.16 17.62
N GLU A 559 18.97 6.84 17.83
CA GLU A 559 18.02 6.16 18.71
C GLU A 559 18.13 6.66 20.16
N LYS A 560 19.35 6.81 20.67
CA LYS A 560 19.59 7.25 22.05
C LYS A 560 19.27 8.73 22.21
N LEU A 561 19.58 9.55 21.19
CA LEU A 561 19.20 10.97 21.14
C LEU A 561 17.68 11.14 21.14
N ALA A 562 16.98 10.38 20.29
CA ALA A 562 15.52 10.34 20.21
C ALA A 562 14.88 9.95 21.55
N ILE A 563 15.38 8.91 22.21
CA ILE A 563 14.88 8.49 23.53
C ILE A 563 15.13 9.57 24.58
N ALA A 564 16.32 10.16 24.62
CA ALA A 564 16.63 11.24 25.55
C ALA A 564 15.69 12.44 25.35
N PHE A 565 15.42 12.83 24.10
CA PHE A 565 14.45 13.88 23.79
C PHE A 565 13.01 13.50 24.21
N ALA A 566 12.58 12.27 23.96
CA ALA A 566 11.27 11.79 24.39
C ALA A 566 11.10 11.85 25.91
N LEU A 567 12.13 11.44 26.66
CA LEU A 567 12.10 11.41 28.13
C LEU A 567 12.01 12.80 28.76
N ILE A 568 12.63 13.83 28.15
CA ILE A 568 12.52 15.22 28.63
C ILE A 568 11.21 15.89 28.22
N SER A 569 10.58 15.43 27.13
CA SER A 569 9.44 16.12 26.51
C SER A 569 8.09 15.46 26.81
N THR A 570 8.06 14.30 27.46
CA THR A 570 6.82 13.55 27.73
C THR A 570 6.66 13.23 29.21
N SER A 571 5.40 13.17 29.68
CA SER A 571 5.07 12.89 31.08
C SER A 571 5.51 11.48 31.51
N PRO A 572 5.96 11.30 32.77
CA PRO A 572 6.30 9.99 33.33
C PRO A 572 5.22 8.93 33.06
N GLY A 573 5.64 7.73 32.67
CA GLY A 573 4.75 6.61 32.32
C GLY A 573 4.30 6.58 30.86
N THR A 574 4.43 7.67 30.10
CA THR A 574 4.09 7.66 28.66
C THR A 574 5.05 6.75 27.88
N PRO A 575 4.55 5.77 27.09
CA PRO A 575 5.41 4.95 26.24
C PRO A 575 6.20 5.79 25.23
N VAL A 576 7.50 5.53 25.13
CA VAL A 576 8.38 6.23 24.19
C VAL A 576 8.38 5.48 22.86
N ARG A 577 8.00 6.14 21.77
CA ARG A 577 7.99 5.55 20.41
C ARG A 577 9.10 6.16 19.58
N VAL A 578 10.02 5.32 19.10
CA VAL A 578 11.14 5.71 18.26
C VAL A 578 11.13 4.91 16.98
N PHE A 579 11.43 5.59 15.89
CA PHE A 579 11.46 5.00 14.57
C PHE A 579 12.85 5.17 13.97
N LYS A 580 13.28 4.21 13.15
CA LYS A 580 14.58 4.23 12.48
C LYS A 580 14.45 3.74 11.05
N ASN A 581 15.11 4.42 10.13
CA ASN A 581 15.10 4.07 8.70
C ASN A 581 15.97 2.86 8.36
N LEU A 582 16.89 2.49 9.26
CA LEU A 582 17.78 1.34 9.14
C LEU A 582 17.53 0.38 10.31
N ARG A 583 18.10 -0.81 10.22
CA ARG A 583 18.13 -1.77 11.33
C ARG A 583 18.87 -1.18 12.54
N VAL A 584 18.33 -1.36 13.75
CA VAL A 584 18.98 -0.94 15.00
C VAL A 584 20.30 -1.71 15.16
N CYS A 585 21.34 -1.10 15.75
CA CYS A 585 22.58 -1.84 16.05
C CYS A 585 22.48 -2.60 17.39
N GLY A 586 23.30 -3.64 17.57
CA GLY A 586 23.24 -4.49 18.77
C GLY A 586 23.50 -3.72 20.06
N ASP A 587 24.48 -2.80 20.03
CA ASP A 587 24.76 -1.91 21.15
C ASP A 587 23.56 -1.03 21.54
N CYS A 588 22.88 -0.40 20.57
CA CYS A 588 21.69 0.41 20.85
C CYS A 588 20.55 -0.47 21.40
N HIS A 589 20.31 -1.63 20.80
CA HIS A 589 19.32 -2.57 21.31
C HIS A 589 19.61 -2.96 22.78
N HIS A 590 20.87 -3.23 23.13
CA HIS A 590 21.28 -3.54 24.50
C HIS A 590 21.13 -2.34 25.43
N ALA A 591 21.58 -1.16 25.03
CA ALA A 591 21.44 0.07 25.81
C ALA A 591 19.97 0.38 26.14
N ILE A 592 19.06 0.24 25.17
CA ILE A 592 17.64 0.55 25.34
C ILE A 592 16.99 -0.38 26.39
N LYS A 593 17.44 -1.63 26.52
CA LYS A 593 17.01 -2.50 27.62
C LYS A 593 17.33 -1.88 28.98
N TYR A 594 18.55 -1.39 29.20
CA TYR A 594 18.89 -0.71 30.44
C TYR A 594 18.07 0.55 30.64
N ILE A 595 17.91 1.38 29.60
CA ILE A 595 17.09 2.60 29.69
C ILE A 595 15.66 2.25 30.12
N SER A 596 15.06 1.17 29.59
CA SER A 596 13.71 0.74 29.99
C SER A 596 13.59 0.39 31.47
N ILE A 597 14.63 -0.21 32.08
CA ILE A 597 14.68 -0.50 33.53
C ILE A 597 14.86 0.80 34.32
N ILE A 598 15.82 1.61 33.91
CA ILE A 598 16.28 2.83 34.59
C ILE A 598 15.16 3.86 34.67
N GLU A 599 14.43 4.06 33.57
CA GLU A 599 13.34 5.03 33.46
C GLU A 599 11.97 4.42 33.78
N ARG A 600 11.90 3.10 33.99
CA ARG A 600 10.66 2.34 34.25
C ARG A 600 9.56 2.68 33.24
N ARG A 601 9.93 2.71 31.97
CA ARG A 601 9.05 3.05 30.85
C ARG A 601 9.18 2.02 29.74
N GLU A 602 8.06 1.76 29.08
CA GLU A 602 8.06 1.05 27.81
C GLU A 602 8.71 1.93 26.73
N ILE A 603 9.65 1.35 26.00
CA ILE A 603 10.24 1.95 24.81
C ILE A 603 9.90 1.05 23.63
N ILE A 604 9.21 1.60 22.64
CA ILE A 604 8.80 0.94 21.42
C ILE A 604 9.71 1.47 20.31
N LEU A 605 10.61 0.64 19.82
CA LEU A 605 11.49 0.99 18.70
C LEU A 605 11.05 0.22 17.45
N ARG A 606 10.69 0.93 16.38
CA ARG A 606 10.51 0.34 15.05
C ARG A 606 11.79 0.52 14.25
N ASP A 607 12.40 -0.57 13.82
CA ASP A 607 13.41 -0.53 12.78
C ASP A 607 12.78 -0.81 11.40
N ASN A 608 13.60 -0.94 10.36
CA ASN A 608 13.09 -1.19 9.01
C ASN A 608 12.44 -2.59 8.81
N ALA A 609 12.52 -3.48 9.80
CA ALA A 609 12.02 -4.85 9.71
C ALA A 609 10.92 -5.17 10.74
N ARG A 610 11.04 -4.68 11.98
CA ARG A 610 10.14 -5.05 13.09
C ARG A 610 10.05 -3.99 14.18
N PHE A 611 9.11 -4.20 15.08
CA PHE A 611 9.06 -3.53 16.38
C PHE A 611 9.82 -4.32 17.43
N HIS A 612 10.45 -3.56 18.32
CA HIS A 612 11.12 -4.00 19.53
C HIS A 612 10.44 -3.29 20.70
N HIS A 613 9.71 -4.05 21.53
CA HIS A 613 9.10 -3.52 22.75
C HIS A 613 10.02 -3.81 23.92
N PHE A 614 10.64 -2.76 24.45
CA PHE A 614 11.52 -2.83 25.60
C PHE A 614 10.75 -2.53 26.87
N THR A 615 10.61 -3.53 27.74
CA THR A 615 9.95 -3.41 29.04
C THR A 615 10.77 -4.13 30.09
N ASN A 616 11.09 -3.43 31.19
CA ASN A 616 11.83 -4.00 32.32
C ASN A 616 13.10 -4.78 31.91
N GLY A 617 13.84 -4.26 30.92
CA GLY A 617 15.10 -4.85 30.47
C GLY A 617 14.99 -6.00 29.47
N LYS A 618 13.76 -6.37 29.11
CA LYS A 618 13.49 -7.42 28.13
C LYS A 618 12.99 -6.78 26.84
N CYS A 619 13.26 -7.43 25.72
CA CYS A 619 12.72 -7.06 24.42
C CYS A 619 11.82 -8.20 23.90
N THR A 620 10.72 -7.88 23.22
CA THR A 620 9.84 -8.88 22.58
C THR A 620 10.54 -9.73 21.52
N CYS A 621 11.71 -9.34 21.02
CA CYS A 621 12.49 -10.17 20.10
C CYS A 621 13.24 -11.34 20.78
N GLY A 622 13.35 -11.35 22.11
CA GLY A 622 14.12 -12.39 22.81
C GLY A 622 15.61 -12.47 22.41
N ASP A 623 16.18 -11.36 21.93
CA ASP A 623 17.52 -11.29 21.32
C ASP A 623 17.68 -12.09 20.01
N TYR A 624 16.57 -12.53 19.43
CA TYR A 624 16.50 -13.16 18.12
C TYR A 624 15.92 -12.18 17.09
N TRP A 625 16.78 -11.45 16.38
CA TRP A 625 16.35 -10.43 15.42
C TRP A 625 17.34 -10.24 14.29
#